data_AF-A0A972Q733-F1
#
_entry.id   AF-A0A972Q733-F1
#
_cell.length_a   1.000
_cell.length_b   1.000
_cell.length_c   1.000
_cell.angle_alpha   90.00
_cell.angle_beta   90.00
_cell.angle_gamma   90.00
#
_symmetry.space_group_name_H-M   'P 1'
#
loop_
_entity.id
_entity.type
_entity.pdbx_description
1 polymer ?
#
loop_
_entity_poly.entity_id
_entity_poly.type
_entity_poly.pdbx_seq_one_letter_code
_entity_poly.pdbx_strand_id
1 'polypeptide(L)'
;MNAGKQPILVVNQACGCTVTQVSEYVKSAGYAVVQSFDLLSAMDTRARCICQLVVLLIYGKDGPPATIILDGNDMSTSIFLENEPECSFRAKFITLLSPIAVTADANAESSNDGSNDVETQHDIRL
;
A
#
# COMPACT_ATOMS: atom_id res chain seq x y z
N MET A 1 -14.26 -9.64 2.81
CA MET A 1 -14.78 -10.08 1.50
C MET A 1 -15.78 -9.06 0.97
N ASN A 2 -15.31 -8.07 0.22
CA ASN A 2 -16.15 -7.13 -0.55
C ASN A 2 -16.61 -7.78 -1.86
N ALA A 3 -17.32 -8.91 -1.77
CA ALA A 3 -17.76 -9.72 -2.90
C ALA A 3 -18.85 -8.99 -3.72
N GLY A 4 -18.45 -7.97 -4.48
CA GLY A 4 -19.34 -7.26 -5.39
C GLY A 4 -18.80 -5.94 -5.95
N LYS A 5 -17.81 -5.29 -5.32
CA LYS A 5 -17.23 -4.02 -5.81
C LYS A 5 -15.81 -4.24 -6.33
N GLN A 6 -15.52 -3.71 -7.51
CA GLN A 6 -14.16 -3.73 -8.06
C GLN A 6 -13.25 -2.75 -7.31
N PRO A 7 -12.00 -3.13 -7.02
CA PRO A 7 -11.03 -2.20 -6.43
C PRO A 7 -10.81 -1.01 -7.38
N ILE A 8 -10.61 0.16 -6.80
CA ILE A 8 -10.23 1.36 -7.57
C ILE A 8 -8.74 1.36 -7.91
N LEU A 9 -7.95 0.62 -7.13
CA LEU A 9 -6.52 0.45 -7.32
C LEU A 9 -6.06 -0.84 -6.63
N VAL A 10 -5.10 -1.52 -7.23
CA VAL A 10 -4.37 -2.64 -6.62
C VAL A 10 -2.89 -2.28 -6.65
N VAL A 11 -2.22 -2.41 -5.51
CA VAL A 11 -0.79 -2.11 -5.35
C VAL A 11 -0.03 -3.36 -4.90
N ASN A 12 1.19 -3.53 -5.39
CA ASN A 12 2.08 -4.64 -5.00
C ASN A 12 2.91 -4.23 -3.78
N GLN A 13 2.23 -3.95 -2.67
CA GLN A 13 2.85 -3.54 -1.42
C GLN A 13 2.04 -4.06 -0.23
N ALA A 14 2.74 -4.32 0.87
CA ALA A 14 2.15 -4.71 2.15
C ALA A 14 1.07 -3.71 2.61
N CYS A 15 -0.03 -4.21 3.17
CA CYS A 15 -1.18 -3.37 3.53
C CYS A 15 -0.81 -2.28 4.55
N GLY A 16 -0.02 -2.57 5.58
CA GLY A 16 0.48 -1.53 6.50
C GLY A 16 1.25 -0.38 5.82
N CYS A 17 2.14 -0.67 4.86
CA CYS A 17 2.85 0.35 4.10
C CYS A 17 1.88 1.16 3.22
N THR A 18 0.92 0.47 2.59
CA THR A 18 -0.09 1.12 1.73
C THR A 18 -1.01 2.03 2.53
N VAL A 19 -1.44 1.63 3.73
CA VAL A 19 -2.22 2.46 4.67
C VAL A 19 -1.46 3.75 4.98
N THR A 20 -0.15 3.66 5.25
CA THR A 20 0.70 4.81 5.56
C THR A 20 0.77 5.76 4.37
N GLN A 21 1.12 5.26 3.18
CA GLN A 21 1.21 6.07 1.96
C GLN A 21 -0.12 6.71 1.59
N VAL A 22 -1.21 5.95 1.53
CA VAL A 22 -2.55 6.49 1.23
C VAL A 22 -2.90 7.60 2.22
N SER A 23 -2.66 7.38 3.51
CA SER A 23 -2.95 8.38 4.54
C SER A 23 -2.14 9.66 4.33
N GLU A 24 -0.86 9.57 3.98
CA GLU A 24 0.02 10.72 3.75
C GLU A 24 -0.37 11.50 2.50
N TYR A 25 -0.60 10.82 1.37
CA TYR A 25 -1.05 11.45 0.12
C TYR A 25 -2.39 12.16 0.31
N VAL A 26 -3.34 11.51 0.98
CA VAL A 26 -4.66 12.09 1.21
C VAL A 26 -4.60 13.26 2.18
N LYS A 27 -3.81 13.17 3.25
CA LYS A 27 -3.57 14.31 4.17
C LYS A 27 -2.91 15.49 3.47
N SER A 28 -1.89 15.25 2.64
CA SER A 28 -1.19 16.31 1.90
C SER A 28 -2.08 17.00 0.86
N ALA A 29 -3.11 16.31 0.35
CA ALA A 29 -4.15 16.88 -0.50
C ALA A 29 -5.22 17.68 0.28
N GLY A 30 -5.08 17.84 1.60
CA GLY A 30 -5.96 18.68 2.43
C GLY A 30 -7.16 17.96 3.06
N TYR A 31 -7.22 16.63 2.99
CA TYR A 31 -8.26 15.84 3.66
C TYR A 31 -7.83 15.42 5.06
N ALA A 32 -8.79 15.28 5.97
CA ALA A 32 -8.53 14.60 7.24
C ALA A 32 -8.77 13.09 7.08
N VAL A 33 -7.89 12.28 7.68
CA VAL A 33 -7.93 10.81 7.59
C VAL A 33 -8.04 10.23 8.99
N VAL A 34 -9.07 9.42 9.22
CA VAL A 34 -9.28 8.69 10.47
C VAL A 34 -9.27 7.20 10.19
N GLN A 35 -8.36 6.46 10.82
CA GLN A 35 -8.38 5.01 10.82
C GLN A 35 -9.45 4.53 11.80
N SER A 36 -10.60 4.14 11.25
CA SER A 36 -11.79 3.76 12.03
C SER A 36 -11.80 2.29 12.44
N PHE A 37 -11.07 1.44 11.71
CA PHE A 37 -10.97 0.01 11.99
C PHE A 37 -9.66 -0.54 11.47
N ASP A 38 -9.08 -1.47 12.22
CA ASP A 38 -7.95 -2.31 11.84
C ASP A 38 -8.18 -3.72 12.38
N LEU A 39 -8.35 -4.66 11.46
CA LEU A 39 -8.61 -6.06 11.80
C LEU A 39 -7.48 -6.67 12.62
N LEU A 40 -6.22 -6.33 12.32
CA LEU A 40 -5.08 -6.90 13.04
C LEU A 40 -5.12 -6.49 14.52
N SER A 41 -5.50 -5.25 14.81
CA SER A 41 -5.69 -4.76 16.18
C SER A 41 -6.87 -5.41 16.92
N ALA A 42 -7.86 -5.90 16.18
CA ALA A 42 -9.07 -6.51 16.73
C ALA A 42 -8.97 -8.04 16.85
N MET A 43 -7.97 -8.66 16.22
CA MET A 43 -7.77 -10.11 16.25
C MET A 43 -7.05 -10.55 17.53
N ASP A 44 -7.49 -11.68 18.08
CA ASP A 44 -6.70 -12.43 19.06
C ASP A 44 -5.43 -12.96 18.38
N THR A 45 -4.29 -12.89 19.08
CA THR A 45 -2.97 -13.43 18.73
C THR A 45 -2.96 -14.88 18.21
N ARG A 46 -4.05 -15.63 18.44
CA ARG A 46 -4.23 -17.02 17.98
C ARG A 46 -4.79 -17.14 16.56
N ALA A 47 -5.30 -16.06 15.99
CA ALA A 47 -5.90 -16.08 14.66
C ALA A 47 -4.80 -16.02 13.59
N ARG A 48 -4.56 -17.16 12.93
CA ARG A 48 -3.48 -17.36 11.93
C ARG A 48 -3.74 -16.71 10.56
N CYS A 49 -4.63 -15.71 10.49
CA CYS A 49 -4.98 -15.11 9.21
C CYS A 49 -4.04 -13.95 8.89
N ILE A 50 -3.37 -14.03 7.74
CA ILE A 50 -2.49 -12.97 7.20
C ILE A 50 -3.26 -11.84 6.51
N CYS A 51 -4.59 -11.86 6.56
CA CYS A 51 -5.43 -10.87 5.90
C CYS A 51 -5.51 -9.60 6.75
N GLN A 52 -5.04 -8.49 6.19
CA GLN A 52 -5.07 -7.16 6.80
C GLN A 52 -6.22 -6.37 6.18
N LEU A 53 -7.22 -6.04 7.00
CA LEU A 53 -8.33 -5.18 6.62
C LEU A 53 -8.28 -3.90 7.44
N VAL A 54 -8.13 -2.76 6.77
CA VAL A 54 -8.13 -1.43 7.38
C VAL A 54 -9.21 -0.56 6.75
N VAL A 55 -9.95 0.17 7.58
CA VAL A 55 -10.99 1.10 7.12
C VAL A 55 -10.61 2.53 7.49
N LEU A 56 -10.40 3.36 6.48
CA LEU A 56 -10.13 4.78 6.64
C LEU A 56 -11.37 5.60 6.28
N LEU A 57 -11.71 6.57 7.12
CA LEU A 57 -12.68 7.60 6.84
C LEU A 57 -11.95 8.86 6.38
N ILE A 58 -12.36 9.38 5.23
CA ILE A 58 -11.74 10.53 4.57
C ILE A 58 -12.71 11.70 4.60
N TYR A 59 -12.37 12.71 5.38
CA TYR A 59 -13.18 13.91 5.55
C TYR A 59 -12.62 15.04 4.68
N GLY A 60 -13.49 15.58 3.82
CA GLY A 60 -13.27 16.88 3.18
C GLY A 60 -13.57 18.03 4.13
N LYS A 61 -13.64 19.25 3.58
CA LYS A 61 -13.99 20.45 4.36
C LYS A 61 -15.41 20.39 4.93
N ASP A 62 -16.34 19.88 4.13
CA ASP A 62 -17.77 19.80 4.42
C ASP A 62 -18.34 18.46 3.92
N GLY A 63 -19.43 18.00 4.54
CA GLY A 63 -20.15 16.78 4.13
C GLY A 63 -19.72 15.49 4.83
N PRO A 64 -20.37 14.35 4.49
CA PRO A 64 -20.04 13.06 5.07
C PRO A 64 -18.67 12.54 4.57
N PRO A 65 -18.00 11.66 5.33
CA PRO A 65 -16.73 11.09 4.91
C PRO A 65 -16.92 10.08 3.77
N ALA A 66 -15.95 10.05 2.85
CA ALA A 66 -15.75 8.88 2.01
C ALA A 66 -15.13 7.74 2.84
N THR A 67 -15.37 6.50 2.45
CA THR A 67 -14.79 5.32 3.11
C THR A 67 -13.80 4.64 2.18
N ILE A 68 -12.55 4.50 2.61
CA ILE A 68 -11.56 3.65 1.95
C ILE A 68 -11.45 2.35 2.72
N ILE A 69 -11.52 1.23 2.01
CA ILE A 69 -11.25 -0.09 2.56
C ILE A 69 -9.96 -0.60 1.91
N LEU A 70 -8.97 -0.91 2.73
CA LEU A 70 -7.73 -1.56 2.31
C LEU A 70 -7.81 -3.02 2.75
N ASP A 71 -7.84 -3.92 1.78
CA ASP A 71 -7.89 -5.37 1.99
C ASP A 71 -6.65 -5.97 1.33
N GLY A 72 -5.75 -6.55 2.12
CA GLY A 72 -4.46 -6.99 1.63
C GLY A 72 -3.73 -7.96 2.54
N ASN A 73 -2.47 -8.20 2.20
CA ASN A 73 -1.52 -8.99 2.96
C ASN A 73 -0.13 -8.35 2.84
N ASP A 74 0.93 -9.10 3.11
CA ASP A 74 2.31 -8.60 3.05
C ASP A 74 2.85 -8.36 1.63
N MET A 75 2.15 -8.81 0.59
CA MET A 75 2.59 -8.72 -0.81
C MET A 75 1.74 -7.77 -1.66
N SER A 76 0.43 -7.72 -1.43
CA SER A 76 -0.49 -6.95 -2.25
C SER A 76 -1.66 -6.40 -1.44
N THR A 77 -2.11 -5.21 -1.84
CA THR A 77 -3.25 -4.53 -1.22
C THR A 77 -4.22 -4.06 -2.29
N SER A 78 -5.48 -4.44 -2.14
CA SER A 78 -6.59 -3.91 -2.93
C SER A 78 -7.24 -2.75 -2.19
N ILE A 79 -7.43 -1.64 -2.90
CA ILE A 79 -8.03 -0.42 -2.37
C ILE A 79 -9.43 -0.28 -2.96
N PHE A 80 -10.43 -0.23 -2.09
CA PHE A 80 -11.82 -0.01 -2.44
C PHE A 80 -12.29 1.34 -1.92
N LEU A 81 -13.20 1.96 -2.66
CA LEU A 81 -13.80 3.24 -2.32
C LEU A 81 -15.31 3.08 -2.22
N GLU A 82 -15.84 3.56 -1.10
CA GLU A 82 -17.23 3.41 -0.66
C GLU A 82 -17.75 4.74 -0.11
N ASN A 83 -19.08 4.88 -0.03
CA ASN A 83 -19.76 6.05 0.55
C ASN A 83 -19.26 7.39 0.00
N GLU A 84 -19.07 7.49 -1.32
CA GLU A 84 -18.55 8.69 -1.97
C GLU A 84 -19.48 9.89 -1.73
N PRO A 85 -18.97 11.03 -1.22
CA PRO A 85 -19.80 12.19 -0.89
C PRO A 85 -20.34 12.92 -2.12
N GLU A 86 -19.69 12.77 -3.27
CA GLU A 86 -20.07 13.39 -4.55
C GLU A 86 -19.65 12.53 -5.75
N CYS A 87 -20.36 12.64 -6.88
CA CYS A 87 -20.12 11.80 -8.07
C CYS A 87 -18.71 11.91 -8.67
N SER A 88 -18.03 13.04 -8.46
CA SER A 88 -16.68 13.27 -8.97
C SER A 88 -15.58 12.75 -8.04
N PHE A 89 -15.94 12.30 -6.84
CA PHE A 89 -14.98 11.94 -5.79
C PHE A 89 -14.07 10.81 -6.25
N ARG A 90 -14.62 9.69 -6.76
CA ARG A 90 -13.83 8.56 -7.27
C ARG A 90 -12.79 8.95 -8.32
N ALA A 91 -13.14 9.76 -9.31
CA ALA A 91 -12.19 10.16 -10.35
C ALA A 91 -11.04 11.02 -9.79
N LYS A 92 -11.36 11.97 -8.90
CA LYS A 92 -10.36 12.78 -8.19
C LYS A 92 -9.45 11.89 -7.34
N PHE A 93 -10.04 10.91 -6.65
CA PHE A 93 -9.33 10.03 -5.73
C PHE A 93 -8.41 9.05 -6.45
N ILE A 94 -8.87 8.45 -7.54
CA ILE A 94 -8.02 7.60 -8.40
C ILE A 94 -6.82 8.39 -8.91
N THR A 95 -7.05 9.63 -9.37
CA THR A 95 -5.97 10.51 -9.82
C THR A 95 -4.97 10.81 -8.70
N LEU A 96 -5.46 11.14 -7.50
CA LEU A 96 -4.65 11.39 -6.31
C LEU A 96 -3.78 10.18 -5.91
N LEU A 97 -4.33 8.97 -6.02
CA LEU A 97 -3.64 7.73 -5.67
C LEU A 97 -2.83 7.11 -6.81
N SER A 98 -2.88 7.65 -8.03
CA SER A 98 -2.09 7.12 -9.15
C SER A 98 -0.58 6.98 -8.87
N PRO A 99 0.10 7.82 -8.06
CA PRO A 99 1.54 7.66 -7.80
C PRO A 99 1.89 6.37 -7.04
N ILE A 100 1.01 5.90 -6.14
CA ILE A 100 1.26 4.69 -5.34
C ILE A 100 1.04 3.40 -6.14
N ALA A 101 0.49 3.50 -7.37
CA ALA A 101 0.36 2.37 -8.28
C ALA A 101 1.71 1.91 -8.87
N VAL A 102 2.70 2.80 -8.92
CA VAL A 102 3.96 2.63 -9.67
C VAL A 102 5.13 2.19 -8.77
N THR A 103 5.01 2.33 -7.46
CA THR A 103 6.11 2.06 -6.51
C THR A 103 6.43 0.59 -6.27
N ALA A 104 5.88 -0.33 -7.08
CA ALA A 104 6.12 -1.77 -7.00
C ALA A 104 7.51 -2.24 -7.48
N ASP A 105 8.25 -1.44 -8.26
CA ASP A 105 9.47 -1.91 -8.95
C ASP A 105 10.76 -1.14 -8.62
N ALA A 106 10.77 -0.20 -7.66
CA ALA A 106 11.93 0.68 -7.46
C ALA A 106 13.02 0.15 -6.49
N ASN A 107 12.88 -1.05 -5.90
CA ASN A 107 13.90 -1.65 -5.04
C ASN A 107 14.11 -3.14 -5.36
N ALA A 108 14.48 -3.46 -6.61
CA ALA A 108 15.20 -4.69 -6.90
C ALA A 108 16.71 -4.40 -6.76
N GLU A 109 17.32 -5.03 -5.77
CA GLU A 109 18.72 -4.90 -5.39
C GLU A 109 19.67 -5.05 -6.58
N SER A 110 20.58 -4.10 -6.73
CA SER A 110 21.80 -4.27 -7.52
C SER A 110 22.72 -5.24 -6.79
N SER A 111 22.57 -6.53 -7.04
CA SER A 111 23.60 -7.53 -6.79
C SER A 111 24.53 -7.57 -8.00
N ASN A 112 25.53 -6.71 -7.96
CA ASN A 112 26.65 -6.70 -8.88
C ASN A 112 27.67 -7.76 -8.40
N ASP A 113 27.46 -9.03 -8.73
CA ASP A 113 28.46 -10.08 -8.48
C ASP A 113 29.34 -10.24 -9.73
N GLY A 114 30.38 -9.42 -9.78
CA GLY A 114 31.43 -9.49 -10.78
C GLY A 114 32.38 -10.64 -10.47
N SER A 115 32.08 -11.82 -10.98
CA SER A 115 33.02 -12.95 -11.04
C SER A 115 34.14 -12.64 -12.05
N ASN A 116 35.34 -12.29 -11.56
CA ASN A 116 36.59 -12.28 -12.34
C ASN A 116 37.78 -12.57 -11.42
N ASP A 117 37.95 -13.83 -11.02
CA ASP A 117 39.23 -14.30 -10.48
C ASP A 117 40.07 -14.89 -11.61
N VAL A 118 40.99 -14.07 -12.14
CA VAL A 118 42.10 -14.52 -12.98
C VAL A 118 43.25 -14.88 -12.04
N GLU A 119 43.43 -16.17 -11.81
CA GLU A 119 44.55 -16.75 -11.08
C GLU A 119 45.84 -16.55 -11.89
N THR A 120 46.76 -15.71 -11.41
CA THR A 120 48.15 -15.66 -11.89
C THR A 120 49.08 -15.75 -10.68
N GLN A 121 49.45 -16.98 -10.32
CA GLN A 121 50.44 -17.26 -9.28
C GLN A 121 51.84 -16.92 -9.83
N HIS A 122 52.50 -15.91 -9.26
CA HIS A 122 53.93 -15.67 -9.44
C HIS A 122 54.72 -16.32 -8.29
N ASP A 123 55.74 -17.08 -8.70
CA ASP A 123 56.85 -17.61 -7.91
C ASP A 123 57.48 -16.58 -6.95
N ILE A 124 57.67 -16.95 -5.67
CA ILE A 124 58.84 -16.53 -4.88
C ILE A 124 59.31 -17.70 -3.98
N ARG A 125 60.62 -17.97 -4.10
CA ARG A 125 61.48 -18.97 -3.47
C ARG A 125 61.49 -18.99 -1.93
N LEU A 126 61.78 -20.17 -1.38
CA LEU A 126 62.88 -20.42 -0.44
C LEU A 126 63.49 -21.80 -0.71
#